data_AF-A0A1E5QSE5-F1
#
_entry.id   AF-A0A1E5QSE5-F1
#
_cell.length_a   1.000
_cell.length_b   1.000
_cell.length_c   1.000
_cell.angle_alpha   90.00
_cell.angle_beta   90.00
_cell.angle_gamma   90.00
#
_symmetry.space_group_name_H-M   'P 1'
#
loop_
_entity.id
_entity.type
_entity.pdbx_description
1 polymer ?
#
loop_
_entity_poly.entity_id
_entity_poly.type
_entity_poly.pdbx_seq_one_letter_code
_entity_poly.pdbx_strand_id
1 'polypeptide(L)'
;MATSTSTQGSDKEKALNLVLTQIERNFGKGAIMRLGDATKMKVETISSGALTLDLALGGGLPKGRVIEIYGPESSGKTTLALHAIAEVQKAGGVAAFVDAEHALDPNYSSALGVDIDNLLVAQPDNGESALEIVDQLVRSAAVDLVVIDSVAALVPRAEIEGEMGDLQVGLQARLMSKALRKIAGNIGKSGATVIFLNQLRQKIGISYGSPEVTTGGTALKFYASVRLDIRRIQTLKKGSDGEYGIRAKVKVAKNKVAPPFRIAEFDIIFGSGISQTGCLLDLAEKTDVVSRKGAWYSYEGDNIAQGRDNAVRYLEENPELALIVEQKVKENLDINNVNFAGSNSSDYDSEE
;
A
#
# COMPACT_ATOMS: atom_id res chain seq x y z
N MET A 1 -32.11 -6.58 55.38
CA MET A 1 -32.11 -7.82 54.59
C MET A 1 -31.53 -7.51 53.22
N ALA A 2 -30.33 -8.02 52.97
CA ALA A 2 -29.62 -7.88 51.71
C ALA A 2 -29.95 -9.05 50.75
N THR A 3 -29.46 -8.92 49.51
CA THR A 3 -29.28 -9.93 48.44
C THR A 3 -30.47 -10.29 47.53
N SER A 4 -30.53 -9.65 46.35
CA SER A 4 -31.22 -10.18 45.16
C SER A 4 -30.60 -9.77 43.80
N THR A 5 -29.38 -9.21 43.77
CA THR A 5 -28.77 -8.68 42.54
C THR A 5 -27.63 -9.52 41.92
N SER A 6 -27.21 -10.63 42.53
CA SER A 6 -26.06 -11.42 42.06
C SER A 6 -26.39 -12.59 41.12
N THR A 7 -27.65 -13.00 40.98
CA THR A 7 -28.04 -14.21 40.21
C THR A 7 -28.34 -13.96 38.73
N GLN A 8 -28.80 -12.76 38.34
CA GLN A 8 -29.17 -12.49 36.93
C GLN A 8 -27.98 -12.36 35.96
N GLY A 9 -26.77 -12.03 36.46
CA GLY A 9 -25.56 -11.96 35.64
C GLY A 9 -25.08 -13.35 35.18
N SER A 10 -25.15 -14.35 36.08
CA SER A 10 -24.75 -15.73 35.83
C SER A 10 -25.56 -16.38 34.71
N ASP A 11 -26.88 -16.21 34.71
CA ASP A 11 -27.76 -16.92 33.77
C ASP A 11 -27.71 -16.30 32.37
N LYS A 12 -27.56 -14.97 32.28
CA LYS A 12 -27.29 -14.29 31.01
C LYS A 12 -25.94 -14.70 30.43
N GLU A 13 -24.92 -14.85 31.26
CA GLU A 13 -23.58 -15.25 30.82
C GLU A 13 -23.53 -16.72 30.37
N LYS A 14 -24.24 -17.62 31.06
CA LYS A 14 -24.42 -19.01 30.61
C LYS A 14 -25.16 -19.10 29.28
N ALA A 15 -26.27 -18.37 29.13
CA ALA A 15 -27.02 -18.32 27.88
C ALA A 15 -26.17 -17.75 26.73
N LEU A 16 -25.40 -16.69 27.00
CA LEU A 16 -24.46 -16.12 26.05
C LEU A 16 -23.39 -17.14 25.63
N ASN A 17 -22.77 -17.85 26.57
CA ASN A 17 -21.73 -18.83 26.27
C ASN A 17 -22.25 -20.03 25.47
N LEU A 18 -23.50 -20.45 25.72
CA LEU A 18 -24.16 -21.47 24.89
C LEU A 18 -24.37 -20.99 23.46
N VAL A 19 -24.83 -19.75 23.27
CA VAL A 19 -24.98 -19.14 21.93
C VAL A 19 -23.64 -18.99 21.24
N LEU A 20 -22.59 -18.53 21.93
CA LEU A 20 -21.23 -18.42 21.38
C LEU A 20 -20.70 -19.79 20.92
N THR A 21 -20.85 -20.82 21.75
CA THR A 21 -20.44 -22.20 21.42
C THR A 21 -21.23 -22.76 20.22
N GLN A 22 -22.52 -22.46 20.14
CA GLN A 22 -23.35 -22.88 19.03
C GLN A 22 -22.96 -22.17 17.73
N ILE A 23 -22.64 -20.87 17.80
CA ILE A 23 -22.13 -20.10 16.66
C ILE A 23 -20.79 -20.66 16.20
N GLU A 24 -19.85 -20.95 17.10
CA GLU A 24 -18.56 -21.55 16.73
C GLU A 24 -18.71 -22.96 16.11
N ARG A 25 -19.64 -23.78 16.61
CA ARG A 25 -19.92 -25.10 15.99
C ARG A 25 -20.50 -24.97 14.58
N ASN A 26 -21.42 -24.02 14.38
CA ASN A 26 -22.13 -23.86 13.11
C ASN A 26 -21.27 -23.14 12.05
N PHE A 27 -20.42 -22.20 12.46
CA PHE A 27 -19.72 -21.29 11.54
C PHE A 27 -18.18 -21.38 11.61
N GLY A 28 -17.64 -22.24 12.49
CA GLY A 28 -16.21 -22.49 12.64
C GLY A 28 -15.59 -21.72 13.82
N LYS A 29 -14.42 -22.20 14.27
CA LYS A 29 -13.65 -21.53 15.33
C LYS A 29 -13.30 -20.10 14.90
N GLY A 30 -13.54 -19.13 15.79
CA GLY A 30 -13.30 -17.72 15.52
C GLY A 30 -14.40 -16.99 14.74
N ALA A 31 -15.54 -17.64 14.46
CA ALA A 31 -16.69 -16.98 13.85
C ALA A 31 -17.31 -15.88 14.74
N ILE A 32 -17.10 -15.95 16.06
CA ILE A 32 -17.47 -14.92 17.02
C ILE A 32 -16.46 -14.91 18.16
N MET A 33 -16.01 -13.73 18.57
CA MET A 33 -15.03 -13.56 19.65
C MET A 33 -15.26 -12.23 20.36
N ARG A 34 -14.90 -12.15 21.65
CA ARG A 34 -14.93 -10.87 22.36
C ARG A 34 -13.77 -10.00 21.88
N LEU A 35 -14.05 -8.73 21.58
CA LEU A 35 -13.04 -7.81 21.05
C LEU A 35 -11.85 -7.61 22.01
N GLY A 36 -12.08 -7.69 23.32
CA GLY A 36 -11.02 -7.63 24.35
C GLY A 36 -10.14 -8.89 24.43
N ASP A 37 -10.65 -10.04 24.00
CA ASP A 37 -9.86 -11.28 23.90
C ASP A 37 -9.04 -11.31 22.58
N ALA A 38 -9.29 -10.37 21.68
CA ALA A 38 -8.55 -10.17 20.42
C ALA A 38 -7.29 -9.30 20.59
N THR A 39 -6.65 -9.33 21.77
CA THR A 39 -5.38 -8.64 22.09
C THR A 39 -4.20 -9.02 21.19
N LYS A 40 -4.37 -10.00 20.28
CA LYS A 40 -3.37 -10.45 19.31
C LYS A 40 -3.58 -9.99 17.86
N MET A 41 -4.60 -9.20 17.51
CA MET A 41 -4.73 -8.74 16.12
C MET A 41 -3.86 -7.50 15.82
N LYS A 42 -2.55 -7.55 16.09
CA LYS A 42 -1.61 -6.73 15.31
C LYS A 42 -1.71 -7.28 13.89
N VAL A 43 -2.29 -6.50 12.98
CA VAL A 43 -2.37 -6.89 11.57
C VAL A 43 -0.94 -7.02 11.08
N GLU A 44 -0.56 -8.23 10.66
CA GLU A 44 0.75 -8.48 10.07
C GLU A 44 0.90 -7.63 8.81
N THR A 45 2.12 -7.16 8.53
CA THR A 45 2.40 -6.27 7.40
C THR A 45 3.46 -6.87 6.48
N ILE A 46 3.45 -6.40 5.24
CA ILE A 46 4.43 -6.65 4.19
C ILE A 46 5.16 -5.33 3.96
N SER A 47 6.49 -5.36 3.86
CA SER A 47 7.29 -4.20 3.45
C SER A 47 6.82 -3.71 2.09
N SER A 48 6.61 -2.41 1.94
CA SER A 48 6.31 -1.80 0.64
C SER A 48 7.56 -1.66 -0.24
N GLY A 49 8.74 -1.97 0.30
CA GLY A 49 10.02 -1.64 -0.29
C GLY A 49 10.30 -0.14 -0.28
N ALA A 50 9.62 0.63 0.58
CA ALA A 50 9.92 2.03 0.83
C ALA A 50 9.81 2.31 2.33
N LEU A 51 10.95 2.43 3.01
CA LEU A 51 10.98 2.56 4.48
C LEU A 51 10.14 3.76 4.98
N THR A 52 10.15 4.88 4.26
CA THR A 52 9.33 6.06 4.59
C THR A 52 7.83 5.78 4.48
N LEU A 53 7.42 4.95 3.52
CA LEU A 53 6.02 4.54 3.33
C LEU A 53 5.59 3.52 4.39
N ASP A 54 6.44 2.56 4.73
CA ASP A 54 6.14 1.58 5.76
C ASP A 54 5.88 2.26 7.10
N LEU A 55 6.68 3.27 7.45
CA LEU A 55 6.45 4.09 8.63
C LEU A 55 5.14 4.89 8.55
N ALA A 56 4.83 5.47 7.39
CA ALA A 56 3.57 6.18 7.16
C ALA A 56 2.35 5.25 7.26
N LEU A 57 2.52 3.97 6.96
CA LEU A 57 1.49 2.93 7.08
C LEU A 57 1.35 2.34 8.48
N GLY A 58 2.33 2.58 9.36
CA GLY A 58 2.39 1.98 10.69
C GLY A 58 2.99 0.57 10.71
N GLY A 59 3.90 0.28 9.77
CA GLY A 59 4.65 -0.98 9.68
C GLY A 59 4.65 -1.64 8.30
N GLY A 60 3.97 -1.07 7.30
CA GLY A 60 3.90 -1.60 5.94
C GLY A 60 2.48 -1.90 5.45
N LEU A 61 2.40 -2.59 4.31
CA LEU A 61 1.15 -2.99 3.66
C LEU A 61 0.45 -4.11 4.45
N PRO A 62 -0.80 -3.96 4.91
CA PRO A 62 -1.44 -4.96 5.75
C PRO A 62 -1.71 -6.27 5.01
N LYS A 63 -1.32 -7.40 5.60
CA LYS A 63 -1.65 -8.75 5.16
C LYS A 63 -3.14 -9.03 5.22
N GLY A 64 -3.63 -9.86 4.31
CA GLY A 64 -5.03 -10.28 4.30
C GLY A 64 -6.00 -9.13 4.06
N ARG A 65 -5.62 -8.13 3.22
CA ARG A 65 -6.46 -6.95 2.93
C ARG A 65 -6.42 -6.57 1.45
N VAL A 66 -7.43 -5.81 1.05
CA VAL A 66 -7.45 -5.09 -0.23
C VAL A 66 -6.75 -3.74 -0.07
N ILE A 67 -5.86 -3.41 -1.00
CA ILE A 67 -5.13 -2.14 -1.08
C ILE A 67 -5.37 -1.53 -2.46
N GLU A 68 -5.58 -0.22 -2.52
CA GLU A 68 -5.65 0.52 -3.79
C GLU A 68 -4.48 1.49 -3.86
N ILE A 69 -3.70 1.44 -4.94
CA ILE A 69 -2.65 2.40 -5.26
C ILE A 69 -3.10 3.15 -6.51
N TYR A 70 -3.31 4.45 -6.39
CA TYR A 70 -3.82 5.26 -7.49
C TYR A 70 -3.03 6.55 -7.65
N GLY A 71 -3.07 7.12 -8.84
CA GLY A 71 -2.34 8.34 -9.15
C GLY A 71 -2.22 8.58 -10.66
N PRO A 72 -1.60 9.71 -11.05
CA PRO A 72 -1.33 10.03 -12.45
C PRO A 72 -0.49 8.95 -13.14
N GLU A 73 -0.43 9.01 -14.47
CA GLU A 73 0.54 8.22 -15.23
C GLU A 73 1.98 8.57 -14.82
N SER A 74 2.89 7.59 -14.94
CA SER A 74 4.30 7.77 -14.60
C SER A 74 4.58 8.27 -13.17
N SER A 75 3.65 8.07 -12.23
CA SER A 75 3.85 8.46 -10.82
C SER A 75 4.59 7.42 -9.99
N GLY A 76 4.83 6.21 -10.52
CA GLY A 76 5.52 5.11 -9.83
C GLY A 76 4.61 4.03 -9.23
N LYS A 77 3.33 3.94 -9.65
CA LYS A 77 2.37 2.92 -9.18
C LYS A 77 2.90 1.49 -9.35
N THR A 78 3.27 1.13 -10.58
CA THR A 78 3.77 -0.21 -10.92
C THR A 78 5.11 -0.47 -10.24
N THR A 79 6.03 0.51 -10.21
CA THR A 79 7.29 0.42 -9.46
C THR A 79 7.06 0.08 -7.98
N LEU A 80 6.13 0.77 -7.30
CA LEU A 80 5.81 0.49 -5.91
C LEU A 80 5.22 -0.91 -5.70
N ALA A 81 4.39 -1.38 -6.64
CA ALA A 81 3.85 -2.74 -6.58
C ALA A 81 4.92 -3.82 -6.83
N LEU A 82 5.86 -3.57 -7.76
CA LEU A 82 6.98 -4.49 -8.02
C LEU A 82 7.91 -4.59 -6.81
N HIS A 83 8.14 -3.49 -6.08
CA HIS A 83 8.86 -3.56 -4.80
C HIS A 83 8.11 -4.37 -3.74
N ALA A 84 6.80 -4.21 -3.62
CA ALA A 84 6.01 -5.03 -2.70
C ALA A 84 6.10 -6.53 -3.06
N ILE A 85 6.12 -6.87 -4.36
CA ILE A 85 6.34 -8.23 -4.86
C ILE A 85 7.73 -8.74 -4.47
N ALA A 86 8.79 -7.97 -4.75
CA ALA A 86 10.16 -8.33 -4.42
C ALA A 86 10.32 -8.61 -2.93
N GLU A 87 9.72 -7.80 -2.06
CA GLU A 87 9.77 -7.96 -0.61
C GLU A 87 9.01 -9.21 -0.12
N VAL A 88 7.89 -9.57 -0.76
CA VAL A 88 7.18 -10.83 -0.48
C VAL A 88 8.02 -12.03 -0.87
N GLN A 89 8.59 -12.02 -2.08
CA GLN A 89 9.44 -13.12 -2.58
C GLN A 89 10.69 -13.28 -1.73
N LYS A 90 11.33 -12.18 -1.32
CA LYS A 90 12.48 -12.17 -0.41
C LYS A 90 12.15 -12.78 0.95
N ALA A 91 10.92 -12.64 1.42
CA ALA A 91 10.42 -13.28 2.64
C ALA A 91 10.03 -14.76 2.43
N GLY A 92 10.23 -15.32 1.23
CA GLY A 92 9.87 -16.69 0.87
C GLY A 92 8.40 -16.88 0.51
N GLY A 93 7.65 -15.79 0.33
CA GLY A 93 6.24 -15.82 -0.06
C GLY A 93 6.05 -15.91 -1.58
N VAL A 94 4.84 -16.24 -1.99
CA VAL A 94 4.45 -16.36 -3.40
C VAL A 94 3.68 -15.11 -3.84
N ALA A 95 4.09 -14.53 -4.95
CA ALA A 95 3.45 -13.36 -5.54
C ALA A 95 2.86 -13.68 -6.93
N ALA A 96 1.78 -12.97 -7.26
CA ALA A 96 1.17 -13.02 -8.58
C ALA A 96 0.90 -11.61 -9.12
N PHE A 97 1.04 -11.44 -10.43
CA PHE A 97 0.79 -10.20 -11.16
C PHE A 97 -0.22 -10.46 -12.28
N VAL A 98 -1.36 -9.78 -12.21
CA VAL A 98 -2.39 -9.78 -13.26
C VAL A 98 -2.21 -8.52 -14.10
N ASP A 99 -1.56 -8.69 -15.24
CA ASP A 99 -1.21 -7.63 -16.19
C ASP A 99 -2.33 -7.46 -17.22
N ALA A 100 -3.31 -6.63 -16.87
CA ALA A 100 -4.39 -6.24 -17.77
C ALA A 100 -3.99 -5.08 -18.71
N GLU A 101 -2.93 -4.32 -18.39
CA GLU A 101 -2.39 -3.28 -19.28
C GLU A 101 -1.40 -3.82 -20.34
N HIS A 102 -0.99 -5.09 -20.23
CA HIS A 102 -0.01 -5.73 -21.10
C HIS A 102 1.33 -4.96 -21.17
N ALA A 103 1.74 -4.38 -20.05
CA ALA A 103 2.84 -3.42 -19.98
C ALA A 103 3.98 -3.85 -19.02
N LEU A 104 3.92 -5.06 -18.47
CA LEU A 104 4.95 -5.55 -17.55
C LEU A 104 6.27 -5.83 -18.29
N ASP A 105 7.36 -5.17 -17.88
CA ASP A 105 8.72 -5.42 -18.39
C ASP A 105 9.48 -6.35 -17.43
N PRO A 106 9.86 -7.57 -17.85
CA PRO A 106 10.64 -8.50 -17.04
C PRO A 106 12.02 -7.98 -16.65
N ASN A 107 12.69 -7.21 -17.53
CA ASN A 107 14.04 -6.70 -17.26
C ASN A 107 14.00 -5.64 -16.16
N TYR A 108 13.04 -4.70 -16.28
CA TYR A 108 12.80 -3.71 -15.23
C TYR A 108 12.43 -4.40 -13.91
N SER A 109 11.49 -5.34 -13.95
CA SER A 109 11.07 -6.14 -12.78
C SER A 109 12.25 -6.82 -12.08
N SER A 110 13.13 -7.48 -12.83
CA SER A 110 14.33 -8.12 -12.30
C SER A 110 15.28 -7.10 -11.64
N ALA A 111 15.45 -5.93 -12.26
CA ALA A 111 16.28 -4.86 -11.70
C ALA A 111 15.74 -4.31 -10.36
N LEU A 112 14.43 -4.42 -10.10
CA LEU A 112 13.80 -4.06 -8.82
C LEU A 112 13.91 -5.18 -7.77
N GLY A 113 14.54 -6.31 -8.09
CA GLY A 113 14.70 -7.46 -7.20
C GLY A 113 13.55 -8.46 -7.25
N VAL A 114 12.68 -8.40 -8.26
CA VAL A 114 11.64 -9.40 -8.47
C VAL A 114 12.28 -10.68 -9.01
N ASP A 115 11.95 -11.81 -8.39
CA ASP A 115 12.28 -13.14 -8.90
C ASP A 115 11.31 -13.49 -10.03
N ILE A 116 11.80 -13.33 -11.27
CA ILE A 116 11.03 -13.52 -12.49
C ILE A 116 10.63 -14.98 -12.70
N ASP A 117 11.49 -15.92 -12.31
CA ASP A 117 11.25 -17.35 -12.53
C ASP A 117 10.09 -17.87 -11.67
N ASN A 118 9.90 -17.26 -10.48
CA ASN A 118 8.87 -17.64 -9.53
C ASN A 118 7.66 -16.69 -9.48
N LEU A 119 7.66 -15.60 -10.25
CA LEU A 119 6.51 -14.69 -10.32
C LEU A 119 5.40 -15.29 -11.19
N LEU A 120 4.23 -15.49 -10.60
CA LEU A 120 3.04 -15.92 -11.37
C LEU A 120 2.49 -14.73 -12.16
N VAL A 121 2.50 -14.80 -13.49
CA VAL A 121 1.96 -13.74 -14.35
C VAL A 121 0.71 -14.23 -15.08
N ALA A 122 -0.34 -13.43 -15.09
CA ALA A 122 -1.55 -13.68 -15.88
C ALA A 122 -1.87 -12.47 -16.75
N GLN A 123 -2.15 -12.71 -18.03
CA GLN A 123 -2.56 -11.71 -19.01
C GLN A 123 -3.97 -12.07 -19.53
N PRO A 124 -5.02 -11.56 -18.87
CA PRO A 124 -6.40 -11.94 -19.16
C PRO A 124 -6.98 -11.14 -20.34
N ASP A 125 -7.88 -11.76 -21.10
CA ASP A 125 -8.54 -11.12 -22.24
C ASP A 125 -9.65 -10.12 -21.84
N ASN A 126 -10.20 -10.25 -20.64
CA ASN A 126 -11.29 -9.41 -20.14
C ASN A 126 -11.30 -9.28 -18.60
N GLY A 127 -12.02 -8.29 -18.11
CA GLY A 127 -12.12 -7.95 -16.69
C GLY A 127 -12.73 -9.07 -15.84
N GLU A 128 -13.72 -9.80 -16.33
CA GLU A 128 -14.29 -10.96 -15.63
C GLU A 128 -13.23 -12.02 -15.37
N SER A 129 -12.49 -12.41 -16.42
CA SER A 129 -11.45 -13.44 -16.36
C SER A 129 -10.33 -13.02 -15.41
N ALA A 130 -9.89 -11.75 -15.50
CA ALA A 130 -8.90 -11.19 -14.59
C ALA A 130 -9.32 -11.34 -13.11
N LEU A 131 -10.54 -10.95 -12.78
CA LEU A 131 -11.05 -10.99 -11.41
C LEU A 131 -11.36 -12.41 -10.92
N GLU A 132 -11.69 -13.33 -11.82
CA GLU A 132 -11.83 -14.75 -11.51
C GLU A 132 -10.49 -15.40 -11.20
N ILE A 133 -9.43 -15.08 -11.96
CA ILE A 133 -8.06 -15.52 -11.67
C ILE A 133 -7.65 -15.04 -10.27
N VAL A 134 -7.87 -13.76 -9.95
CA VAL A 134 -7.60 -13.22 -8.60
C VAL A 134 -8.39 -13.99 -7.52
N ASP A 135 -9.68 -14.24 -7.73
CA ASP A 135 -10.51 -15.00 -6.77
C ASP A 135 -9.99 -16.42 -6.54
N GLN A 136 -9.51 -17.09 -7.60
CA GLN A 136 -8.95 -18.44 -7.52
C GLN A 136 -7.60 -18.46 -6.80
N LEU A 137 -6.69 -17.53 -7.13
CA LEU A 137 -5.39 -17.39 -6.48
C LEU A 137 -5.56 -17.12 -4.98
N VAL A 138 -6.41 -16.16 -4.61
CA VAL A 138 -6.70 -15.84 -3.21
C VAL A 138 -7.32 -17.03 -2.48
N ARG A 139 -8.24 -17.76 -3.13
CA ARG A 139 -8.91 -18.94 -2.54
C ARG A 139 -7.96 -20.12 -2.32
N SER A 140 -6.93 -20.26 -3.16
CA SER A 140 -5.94 -21.34 -3.03
C SER A 140 -5.16 -21.30 -1.72
N ALA A 141 -5.06 -20.11 -1.10
CA ALA A 141 -4.17 -19.83 0.04
C ALA A 141 -2.69 -20.16 -0.21
N ALA A 142 -2.30 -20.32 -1.48
CA ALA A 142 -0.92 -20.55 -1.90
C ALA A 142 -0.20 -19.28 -2.36
N VAL A 143 -0.90 -18.13 -2.38
CA VAL A 143 -0.37 -16.84 -2.82
C VAL A 143 -0.52 -15.81 -1.71
N ASP A 144 0.58 -15.15 -1.36
CA ASP A 144 0.65 -14.14 -0.30
C ASP A 144 0.26 -12.75 -0.81
N LEU A 145 0.59 -12.44 -2.07
CA LEU A 145 0.32 -11.14 -2.69
C LEU A 145 -0.15 -11.28 -4.14
N VAL A 146 -1.26 -10.62 -4.48
CA VAL A 146 -1.75 -10.49 -5.85
C VAL A 146 -1.82 -9.01 -6.23
N VAL A 147 -1.16 -8.62 -7.32
CA VAL A 147 -1.23 -7.28 -7.90
C VAL A 147 -2.09 -7.32 -9.16
N ILE A 148 -2.97 -6.34 -9.36
CA ILE A 148 -3.74 -6.13 -10.58
C ILE A 148 -3.34 -4.80 -11.19
N ASP A 149 -2.76 -4.81 -12.39
CA ASP A 149 -2.36 -3.63 -13.16
C ASP A 149 -3.13 -3.58 -14.50
N SER A 150 -4.18 -2.78 -14.65
CA SER A 150 -4.82 -1.91 -13.66
C SER A 150 -6.35 -2.04 -13.73
N VAL A 151 -7.04 -1.48 -12.73
CA VAL A 151 -8.52 -1.43 -12.70
C VAL A 151 -9.09 -0.79 -13.95
N ALA A 152 -8.41 0.21 -14.53
CA ALA A 152 -8.90 0.87 -15.73
C ALA A 152 -8.95 -0.08 -16.94
N ALA A 153 -8.06 -1.06 -17.00
CA ALA A 153 -7.98 -2.07 -18.05
C ALA A 153 -8.88 -3.29 -17.82
N LEU A 154 -9.61 -3.36 -16.70
CA LEU A 154 -10.59 -4.43 -16.45
C LEU A 154 -11.88 -4.18 -17.25
N VAL A 155 -11.78 -4.30 -18.57
CA VAL A 155 -12.89 -4.07 -19.50
C VAL A 155 -13.81 -5.30 -19.51
N PRO A 156 -15.13 -5.13 -19.24
CA PRO A 156 -16.07 -6.24 -19.28
C PRO A 156 -16.14 -6.89 -20.66
N ARG A 157 -16.34 -8.21 -20.71
CA ARG A 157 -16.45 -8.95 -21.98
C ARG A 157 -17.47 -8.37 -22.96
N ALA A 158 -18.63 -7.97 -22.47
CA ALA A 158 -19.67 -7.38 -23.32
C ALA A 158 -19.26 -6.03 -23.94
N GLU A 159 -18.33 -5.30 -23.32
CA GLU A 159 -17.78 -4.05 -23.85
C GLU A 159 -16.73 -4.31 -24.93
N ILE A 160 -15.94 -5.38 -24.77
CA ILE A 160 -14.95 -5.82 -25.78
C ILE A 160 -15.61 -6.40 -27.03
N GLU A 161 -16.67 -7.21 -26.86
CA GLU A 161 -17.40 -7.84 -27.97
C GLU A 161 -18.43 -6.90 -28.62
N GLY A 162 -18.75 -5.77 -27.97
CA GLY A 162 -19.70 -4.77 -28.44
C GLY A 162 -19.13 -3.82 -29.50
N GLU A 163 -20.01 -3.01 -30.08
CA GLU A 163 -19.59 -1.96 -31.02
C GLU A 163 -19.14 -0.70 -30.26
N MET A 164 -18.24 0.10 -30.85
CA MET A 164 -17.73 1.34 -30.21
C MET A 164 -18.83 2.35 -29.82
N GLY A 165 -20.00 2.28 -30.46
CA GLY A 165 -21.14 3.15 -30.20
C GLY A 165 -22.10 2.66 -29.10
N ASP A 166 -21.89 1.46 -28.57
CA ASP A 166 -22.81 0.85 -27.60
C ASP A 166 -22.78 1.57 -26.26
N LEU A 167 -23.96 1.96 -25.77
CA LEU A 167 -24.12 2.60 -24.46
C LEU A 167 -24.08 1.55 -23.35
N GLN A 168 -22.88 1.27 -22.82
CA GLN A 168 -22.69 0.30 -21.73
C GLN A 168 -22.41 0.98 -20.38
N VAL A 169 -23.43 1.66 -19.86
CA VAL A 169 -23.27 2.50 -18.65
C VAL A 169 -23.02 1.66 -17.39
N GLY A 170 -21.85 1.85 -16.78
CA GLY A 170 -21.56 1.35 -15.42
C GLY A 170 -21.32 -0.16 -15.31
N LEU A 171 -21.07 -0.84 -16.43
CA LEU A 171 -20.83 -2.29 -16.45
C LEU A 171 -19.60 -2.68 -15.61
N GLN A 172 -18.49 -1.97 -15.80
CA GLN A 172 -17.27 -2.16 -15.02
C GLN A 172 -17.47 -1.95 -13.50
N ALA A 173 -18.26 -0.95 -13.10
CA ALA A 173 -18.54 -0.69 -11.69
C ALA A 173 -19.35 -1.82 -11.03
N ARG A 174 -20.28 -2.43 -11.78
CA ARG A 174 -21.06 -3.60 -11.33
C ARG A 174 -20.18 -4.84 -11.22
N LEU A 175 -19.31 -5.05 -12.21
CA LEU A 175 -18.32 -6.12 -12.22
C LEU A 175 -17.42 -6.05 -10.97
N MET A 176 -16.79 -4.89 -10.74
CA MET A 176 -15.93 -4.65 -9.57
C MET A 176 -16.69 -4.88 -8.26
N SER A 177 -17.92 -4.40 -8.15
CA SER A 177 -18.75 -4.59 -6.95
C SER A 177 -19.03 -6.06 -6.64
N LYS A 178 -19.28 -6.87 -7.67
CA LYS A 178 -19.53 -8.31 -7.53
C LYS A 178 -18.24 -9.06 -7.19
N ALA A 179 -17.15 -8.76 -7.88
CA ALA A 179 -15.86 -9.40 -7.68
C ALA A 179 -15.28 -9.12 -6.29
N LEU A 180 -15.24 -7.85 -5.87
CA LEU A 180 -14.70 -7.47 -4.56
C LEU A 180 -15.47 -8.12 -3.40
N ARG A 181 -16.78 -8.34 -3.54
CA ARG A 181 -17.57 -9.06 -2.54
C ARG A 181 -17.11 -10.51 -2.37
N LYS A 182 -16.74 -11.18 -3.47
CA LYS A 182 -16.19 -12.54 -3.43
C LYS A 182 -14.77 -12.56 -2.88
N ILE A 183 -13.90 -11.72 -3.45
CA ILE A 183 -12.48 -11.63 -3.11
C ILE A 183 -12.31 -11.29 -1.62
N ALA A 184 -13.02 -10.28 -1.10
CA ALA A 184 -12.92 -9.89 0.30
C ALA A 184 -13.31 -11.01 1.29
N GLY A 185 -14.29 -11.85 0.92
CA GLY A 185 -14.68 -13.02 1.72
C GLY A 185 -13.61 -14.11 1.77
N ASN A 186 -12.82 -14.24 0.70
CA ASN A 186 -11.74 -15.24 0.60
C ASN A 186 -10.44 -14.74 1.24
N ILE A 187 -10.11 -13.45 1.07
CA ILE A 187 -8.95 -12.80 1.68
C ILE A 187 -8.87 -13.04 3.19
N GLY A 188 -10.01 -12.90 3.89
CA GLY A 188 -10.05 -13.08 5.35
C GLY A 188 -9.71 -14.50 5.82
N LYS A 189 -9.75 -15.49 4.92
CA LYS A 189 -9.42 -16.89 5.21
C LYS A 189 -8.01 -17.27 4.77
N SER A 190 -7.55 -16.75 3.64
CA SER A 190 -6.24 -17.09 3.09
C SER A 190 -5.09 -16.24 3.61
N GLY A 191 -5.37 -15.02 4.12
CA GLY A 191 -4.32 -14.08 4.51
C GLY A 191 -3.64 -13.38 3.32
N ALA A 192 -4.04 -13.68 2.08
CA ALA A 192 -3.51 -13.06 0.88
C ALA A 192 -3.84 -11.56 0.81
N THR A 193 -2.86 -10.74 0.43
CA THR A 193 -3.06 -9.32 0.14
C THR A 193 -3.34 -9.11 -1.33
N VAL A 194 -4.27 -8.21 -1.65
CA VAL A 194 -4.62 -7.88 -3.03
C VAL A 194 -4.43 -6.38 -3.27
N ILE A 195 -3.52 -6.02 -4.16
CA ILE A 195 -3.24 -4.65 -4.58
C ILE A 195 -3.90 -4.38 -5.92
N PHE A 196 -4.75 -3.36 -5.97
CA PHE A 196 -5.30 -2.82 -7.21
C PHE A 196 -4.57 -1.55 -7.59
N LEU A 197 -3.93 -1.54 -8.76
CA LEU A 197 -3.44 -0.31 -9.36
C LEU A 197 -4.59 0.38 -10.09
N ASN A 198 -4.67 1.70 -9.95
CA ASN A 198 -5.77 2.46 -10.54
C ASN A 198 -5.27 3.80 -11.10
N GLN A 199 -5.98 4.28 -12.12
CA GLN A 199 -5.71 5.54 -12.77
C GLN A 199 -6.67 6.61 -12.26
N LEU A 200 -6.23 7.87 -12.34
CA LEU A 200 -7.10 9.02 -12.12
C LEU A 200 -7.85 9.38 -13.40
N ARG A 201 -9.09 9.83 -13.24
CA ARG A 201 -9.95 10.43 -14.26
C ARG A 201 -10.54 11.72 -13.69
N GLN A 202 -11.02 12.61 -14.54
CA GLN A 202 -11.73 13.81 -14.11
C GLN A 202 -13.24 13.61 -14.28
N LYS A 203 -14.02 13.94 -13.25
CA LYS A 203 -15.47 13.97 -13.34
C LYS A 203 -15.90 15.33 -13.90
N ILE A 204 -16.54 15.30 -15.06
CA ILE A 204 -17.08 16.49 -15.73
C ILE A 204 -18.20 17.10 -14.88
N GLY A 205 -18.24 18.43 -14.80
CA GLY A 205 -19.32 19.18 -14.14
C GLY A 205 -19.18 19.37 -12.63
N ILE A 206 -17.98 19.16 -12.06
CA ILE A 206 -17.66 19.57 -10.69
C ILE A 206 -17.14 21.01 -10.71
N SER A 207 -17.89 21.94 -10.11
CA SER A 207 -17.47 23.33 -9.94
C SER A 207 -16.83 23.62 -8.56
N TYR A 208 -16.94 22.70 -7.60
CA TYR A 208 -16.40 22.85 -6.24
C TYR A 208 -15.83 21.54 -5.71
N GLY A 209 -14.62 21.59 -5.12
CA GLY A 209 -13.86 20.43 -4.65
C GLY A 209 -12.99 19.78 -5.74
N SER A 210 -12.32 18.67 -5.40
CA SER A 210 -11.45 17.97 -6.36
C SER A 210 -12.26 17.23 -7.43
N PRO A 211 -12.00 17.46 -8.73
CA PRO A 211 -12.67 16.76 -9.81
C PRO A 211 -12.15 15.33 -10.03
N GLU A 212 -11.08 14.93 -9.34
CA GLU A 212 -10.41 13.66 -9.58
C GLU A 212 -11.17 12.47 -8.98
N VAL A 213 -11.35 11.43 -9.79
CA VAL A 213 -11.99 10.16 -9.43
C VAL A 213 -11.16 8.99 -9.91
N THR A 214 -11.36 7.81 -9.31
CA THR A 214 -10.72 6.57 -9.72
C THR A 214 -11.68 5.71 -10.54
N THR A 215 -11.15 4.89 -11.45
CA THR A 215 -11.93 4.01 -12.33
C THR A 215 -12.51 2.81 -11.57
N GLY A 216 -13.52 2.13 -12.12
CA GLY A 216 -14.13 0.93 -11.52
C GLY A 216 -15.23 1.19 -10.49
N GLY A 217 -15.76 2.42 -10.44
CA GLY A 217 -16.85 2.79 -9.53
C GLY A 217 -16.40 3.01 -8.07
N THR A 218 -17.33 2.93 -7.12
CA THR A 218 -17.05 3.27 -5.71
C THR A 218 -16.69 2.07 -4.84
N ALA A 219 -16.94 0.84 -5.30
CA ALA A 219 -16.78 -0.37 -4.50
C ALA A 219 -15.36 -0.51 -3.95
N LEU A 220 -14.34 -0.37 -4.80
CA LEU A 220 -12.93 -0.49 -4.39
C LEU A 220 -12.58 0.48 -3.26
N LYS A 221 -13.10 1.72 -3.31
CA LYS A 221 -12.87 2.71 -2.24
C LYS A 221 -13.37 2.25 -0.88
N PHE A 222 -14.46 1.47 -0.83
CA PHE A 222 -15.02 0.96 0.42
C PHE A 222 -14.31 -0.30 0.93
N TYR A 223 -14.03 -1.24 0.01
CA TYR A 223 -13.38 -2.51 0.32
C TYR A 223 -11.90 -2.35 0.68
N ALA A 224 -11.19 -1.41 0.03
CA ALA A 224 -9.79 -1.12 0.33
C ALA A 224 -9.62 -0.75 1.82
N SER A 225 -8.70 -1.43 2.49
CA SER A 225 -8.28 -1.09 3.86
C SER A 225 -7.26 0.03 3.84
N VAL A 226 -6.42 0.06 2.82
CA VAL A 226 -5.44 1.12 2.58
C VAL A 226 -5.66 1.68 1.18
N ARG A 227 -5.62 3.01 1.05
CA ARG A 227 -5.62 3.70 -0.25
C ARG A 227 -4.43 4.64 -0.29
N LEU A 228 -3.61 4.51 -1.32
CA LEU A 228 -2.39 5.28 -1.54
C LEU A 228 -2.56 6.18 -2.77
N ASP A 229 -2.44 7.49 -2.59
CA ASP A 229 -2.37 8.49 -3.67
C ASP A 229 -0.90 8.81 -3.94
N ILE A 230 -0.35 8.26 -5.02
CA ILE A 230 1.04 8.44 -5.41
C ILE A 230 1.17 9.45 -6.55
N ARG A 231 2.00 10.47 -6.35
CA ARG A 231 2.25 11.55 -7.32
C ARG A 231 3.73 11.83 -7.47
N ARG A 232 4.15 12.13 -8.70
CA ARG A 232 5.44 12.76 -8.97
C ARG A 232 5.39 14.22 -8.48
N ILE A 233 6.31 14.60 -7.59
CA ILE A 233 6.43 15.98 -7.11
C ILE A 233 7.65 16.71 -7.70
N GLN A 234 8.69 15.97 -8.08
CA GLN A 234 9.89 16.55 -8.67
C GLN A 234 10.53 15.55 -9.63
N THR A 235 11.18 16.06 -10.66
CA THR A 235 12.09 15.27 -11.51
C THR A 235 13.52 15.46 -11.05
N LEU A 236 14.25 14.36 -10.88
CA LEU A 236 15.65 14.35 -10.46
C LEU A 236 16.55 14.47 -11.69
N LYS A 237 17.44 15.46 -11.69
CA LYS A 237 18.33 15.79 -12.82
C LYS A 237 19.78 15.82 -12.37
N LYS A 238 20.68 15.28 -13.18
CA LYS A 238 22.12 15.29 -12.90
C LYS A 238 22.82 16.23 -13.87
N GLY A 239 22.88 17.52 -13.51
CA GLY A 239 23.49 18.54 -14.37
C GLY A 239 22.89 18.56 -15.78
N SER A 240 23.73 18.43 -16.81
CA SER A 240 23.34 18.34 -18.22
C SER A 240 22.99 16.95 -18.71
N ASP A 241 23.23 15.90 -17.90
CA ASP A 241 23.17 14.48 -18.33
C ASP A 241 21.74 13.91 -18.38
N GLY A 242 20.73 14.77 -18.21
CA GLY A 242 19.32 14.41 -18.32
C GLY A 242 18.66 14.04 -16.97
N GLU A 243 17.49 13.42 -17.10
CA GLU A 243 16.63 13.02 -15.98
C GLU A 243 16.98 11.59 -15.57
N TYR A 244 17.30 11.37 -14.29
CA TYR A 244 17.72 10.05 -13.79
C TYR A 244 16.71 9.40 -12.84
N GLY A 245 15.67 10.13 -12.46
CA GLY A 245 14.63 9.62 -11.58
C GLY A 245 13.57 10.66 -11.26
N ILE A 246 12.67 10.30 -10.35
CA ILE A 246 11.62 11.18 -9.85
C ILE A 246 11.55 11.12 -8.34
N ARG A 247 11.19 12.23 -7.70
CA ARG A 247 10.74 12.21 -6.31
C ARG A 247 9.23 11.99 -6.29
N ALA A 248 8.82 10.90 -5.68
CA ALA A 248 7.42 10.53 -5.52
C ALA A 248 6.95 10.89 -4.11
N LYS A 249 5.70 11.35 -4.04
CA LYS A 249 4.97 11.61 -2.79
C LYS A 249 3.78 10.68 -2.75
N VAL A 250 3.67 9.93 -1.67
CA VAL A 250 2.55 9.01 -1.40
C VAL A 250 1.76 9.53 -0.21
N LYS A 251 0.49 9.88 -0.42
CA LYS A 251 -0.45 10.20 0.65
C LYS A 251 -1.28 8.98 0.99
N VAL A 252 -1.32 8.61 2.27
CA VAL A 252 -2.18 7.55 2.78
C VAL A 252 -3.61 8.09 2.90
N ALA A 253 -4.33 8.11 1.78
CA ALA A 253 -5.69 8.67 1.68
C ALA A 253 -6.73 7.89 2.51
N LYS A 254 -6.47 6.62 2.79
CA LYS A 254 -7.27 5.79 3.69
C LYS A 254 -6.37 4.79 4.41
N ASN A 255 -6.59 4.59 5.69
CA ASN A 255 -5.94 3.55 6.47
C ASN A 255 -6.92 3.02 7.53
N LYS A 256 -7.19 1.71 7.53
CA LYS A 256 -8.04 1.03 8.53
C LYS A 256 -7.23 0.29 9.60
N VAL A 257 -5.90 0.25 9.48
CA VAL A 257 -5.00 -0.50 10.39
C VAL A 257 -4.14 0.42 11.25
N ALA A 258 -3.86 1.64 10.78
CA ALA A 258 -3.16 2.68 11.52
C ALA A 258 -3.76 4.07 11.18
N PRO A 259 -3.32 5.16 11.84
CA PRO A 259 -3.81 6.50 11.54
C PRO A 259 -3.64 6.88 10.06
N PRO A 260 -4.70 7.39 9.39
CA PRO A 260 -4.63 7.83 7.99
C PRO A 260 -3.95 9.19 7.82
N PHE A 261 -3.84 9.64 6.56
CA PHE A 261 -3.38 10.98 6.12
C PHE A 261 -1.91 11.30 6.33
N ARG A 262 -1.12 10.32 6.76
CA ARG A 262 0.34 10.40 6.71
C ARG A 262 0.84 10.47 5.27
N ILE A 263 2.01 11.08 5.11
CA ILE A 263 2.67 11.30 3.84
C ILE A 263 4.04 10.64 3.90
N ALA A 264 4.39 9.94 2.84
CA ALA A 264 5.73 9.44 2.59
C ALA A 264 6.28 10.08 1.32
N GLU A 265 7.59 10.28 1.31
CA GLU A 265 8.32 10.72 0.13
C GLU A 265 9.53 9.81 -0.05
N PHE A 266 9.86 9.54 -1.30
CA PHE A 266 11.00 8.74 -1.68
C PHE A 266 11.35 8.99 -3.14
N ASP A 267 12.58 8.66 -3.49
CA ASP A 267 13.05 8.78 -4.87
C ASP A 267 12.88 7.45 -5.58
N ILE A 268 12.43 7.53 -6.83
CA ILE A 268 12.38 6.42 -7.76
C ILE A 268 13.44 6.69 -8.84
N ILE A 269 14.51 5.92 -8.80
CA ILE A 269 15.62 5.98 -9.75
C ILE A 269 15.30 5.09 -10.94
N PHE A 270 15.46 5.61 -12.15
CA PHE A 270 15.17 4.85 -13.36
C PHE A 270 16.12 3.66 -13.49
N GLY A 271 15.56 2.47 -13.72
CA GLY A 271 16.30 1.21 -13.79
C GLY A 271 16.71 0.60 -12.44
N SER A 272 16.52 1.29 -11.30
CA SER A 272 16.86 0.74 -9.97
C SER A 272 15.71 0.74 -8.97
N GLY A 273 14.67 1.53 -9.22
CA GLY A 273 13.50 1.59 -8.34
C GLY A 273 13.64 2.56 -7.18
N ILE A 274 12.98 2.25 -6.08
CA ILE A 274 12.92 3.08 -4.88
C ILE A 274 14.27 3.06 -4.17
N SER A 275 14.85 4.24 -3.95
CA SER A 275 16.11 4.37 -3.22
C SER A 275 15.91 4.13 -1.72
N GLN A 276 16.33 2.96 -1.24
CA GLN A 276 16.31 2.63 0.20
C GLN A 276 17.20 3.59 1.00
N THR A 277 18.40 3.86 0.49
CA THR A 277 19.34 4.76 1.14
C THR A 277 18.82 6.20 1.18
N GLY A 278 18.13 6.65 0.13
CA GLY A 278 17.42 7.92 0.12
C GLY A 278 16.31 7.98 1.17
N CYS A 279 15.55 6.90 1.33
CA CYS A 279 14.54 6.78 2.39
C CYS A 279 15.18 6.84 3.79
N LEU A 280 16.29 6.13 3.99
CA LEU A 280 17.02 6.12 5.25
C LEU A 280 17.55 7.51 5.61
N LEU A 281 18.17 8.21 4.66
CA LEU A 281 18.66 9.57 4.86
C LEU A 281 17.54 10.54 5.25
N ASP A 282 16.41 10.49 4.55
CA ASP A 282 15.26 11.36 4.83
C ASP A 282 14.67 11.08 6.23
N LEU A 283 14.73 9.83 6.71
CA LEU A 283 14.32 9.47 8.07
C LEU A 283 15.37 9.85 9.11
N ALA A 284 16.65 9.73 8.79
CA ALA A 284 17.75 10.14 9.66
C ALA A 284 17.74 11.64 9.90
N GLU A 285 17.41 12.45 8.87
CA GLU A 285 17.19 13.89 9.00
C GLU A 285 15.99 14.19 9.92
N LYS A 286 14.87 13.49 9.72
CA LYS A 286 13.65 13.70 10.52
C LYS A 286 13.75 13.25 11.98
N THR A 287 14.68 12.35 12.29
CA THR A 287 14.89 11.81 13.64
C THR A 287 16.13 12.40 14.32
N ASP A 288 16.69 13.47 13.75
CA ASP A 288 17.88 14.18 14.23
C ASP A 288 19.14 13.29 14.37
N VAL A 289 19.15 12.11 13.73
CA VAL A 289 20.34 11.23 13.66
C VAL A 289 21.39 11.81 12.72
N VAL A 290 20.92 12.39 11.61
CA VAL A 290 21.74 13.17 10.68
C VAL A 290 21.24 14.61 10.72
N SER A 291 22.16 15.56 10.91
CA SER A 291 21.82 16.98 10.95
C SER A 291 22.06 17.63 9.59
N ARG A 292 21.17 18.53 9.18
CA ARG A 292 21.33 19.33 7.95
C ARG A 292 21.55 20.81 8.29
N LYS A 293 22.71 21.36 7.92
CA LYS A 293 23.03 22.80 8.06
C LYS A 293 23.23 23.41 6.68
N GLY A 294 22.21 24.12 6.20
CA GLY A 294 22.17 24.62 4.83
C GLY A 294 22.18 23.45 3.84
N ALA A 295 23.21 23.37 2.99
CA ALA A 295 23.40 22.27 2.04
C ALA A 295 24.24 21.10 2.61
N TRP A 296 24.81 21.23 3.81
CA TRP A 296 25.68 20.21 4.39
C TRP A 296 24.91 19.23 5.27
N TYR A 297 25.19 17.94 5.08
CA TYR A 297 24.76 16.85 5.95
C TYR A 297 25.91 16.47 6.88
N SER A 298 25.61 16.29 8.16
CA SER A 298 26.60 15.93 9.18
C SER A 298 26.08 14.80 10.07
N TYR A 299 26.95 13.86 10.42
CA TYR A 299 26.69 12.76 11.34
C TYR A 299 27.63 12.88 12.55
N GLU A 300 27.10 12.84 13.76
CA GLU A 300 27.87 12.98 15.02
C GLU A 300 28.78 14.23 15.09
N GLY A 301 28.46 15.27 14.32
CA GLY A 301 29.22 16.52 14.26
C GLY A 301 30.20 16.60 13.08
N ASP A 302 30.49 15.49 12.40
CA ASP A 302 31.35 15.44 11.23
C ASP A 302 30.55 15.65 9.95
N ASN A 303 31.07 16.50 9.05
CA ASN A 303 30.44 16.76 7.76
C ASN A 303 30.66 15.56 6.83
N ILE A 304 29.57 14.89 6.44
CA ILE A 304 29.62 13.70 5.58
C ILE A 304 29.53 14.05 4.09
N ALA A 305 28.68 15.02 3.72
CA ALA A 305 28.48 15.39 2.33
C ALA A 305 27.79 16.76 2.18
N GLN A 306 28.00 17.39 1.02
CA GLN A 306 27.26 18.58 0.58
C GLN A 306 26.22 18.18 -0.48
N GLY A 307 24.96 18.46 -0.21
CA GLY A 307 23.82 18.11 -1.06
C GLY A 307 23.30 16.70 -0.79
N ARG A 308 22.00 16.51 -1.02
CA ARG A 308 21.30 15.26 -0.69
C ARG A 308 21.83 14.07 -1.49
N ASP A 309 22.00 14.23 -2.79
CA ASP A 309 22.46 13.16 -3.69
C ASP A 309 23.85 12.64 -3.29
N ASN A 310 24.76 13.54 -2.88
CA ASN A 310 26.08 13.16 -2.38
C ASN A 310 26.00 12.46 -1.01
N ALA A 311 25.07 12.85 -0.14
CA ALA A 311 24.87 12.19 1.14
C ALA A 311 24.30 10.76 0.98
N VAL A 312 23.37 10.57 0.03
CA VAL A 312 22.87 9.23 -0.34
C VAL A 312 24.03 8.37 -0.84
N ARG A 313 24.82 8.89 -1.79
CA ARG A 313 25.98 8.19 -2.33
C ARG A 313 27.02 7.86 -1.25
N TYR A 314 27.26 8.77 -0.31
CA TYR A 314 28.17 8.52 0.81
C TYR A 314 27.71 7.35 1.68
N LEU A 315 26.41 7.24 1.97
CA LEU A 315 25.85 6.11 2.71
C LEU A 315 25.89 4.80 1.90
N GLU A 316 25.71 4.86 0.57
CA GLU A 316 25.87 3.70 -0.31
C GLU A 316 27.33 3.19 -0.36
N GLU A 317 28.30 4.11 -0.37
CA GLU A 317 29.73 3.79 -0.35
C GLU A 317 30.22 3.34 1.05
N ASN A 318 29.44 3.58 2.11
CA ASN A 318 29.76 3.22 3.50
C ASN A 318 28.64 2.39 4.17
N PRO A 319 28.48 1.09 3.80
CA PRO A 319 27.38 0.26 4.31
C PRO A 319 27.39 0.07 5.83
N GLU A 320 28.56 0.02 6.47
CA GLU A 320 28.68 -0.09 7.93
C GLU A 320 28.04 1.11 8.64
N LEU A 321 28.30 2.32 8.13
CA LEU A 321 27.67 3.54 8.65
C LEU A 321 26.16 3.54 8.39
N ALA A 322 25.73 3.13 7.20
CA ALA A 322 24.30 3.04 6.87
C ALA A 322 23.54 2.13 7.84
N LEU A 323 24.12 0.98 8.23
CA LEU A 323 23.53 0.09 9.23
C LEU A 323 23.45 0.74 10.62
N ILE A 324 24.49 1.45 11.05
CA ILE A 324 24.49 2.17 12.33
C ILE A 324 23.42 3.26 12.33
N VAL A 325 23.32 4.03 11.23
CA VAL A 325 22.28 5.07 11.06
C VAL A 325 20.89 4.44 11.09
N GLU A 326 20.67 3.34 10.36
CA GLU A 326 19.40 2.61 10.34
C GLU A 326 18.97 2.15 11.73
N GLN A 327 19.90 1.58 12.50
CA GLN A 327 19.62 1.14 13.86
C GLN A 327 19.22 2.31 14.77
N LYS A 328 19.98 3.42 14.74
CA LYS A 328 19.66 4.62 15.53
C LYS A 328 18.33 5.24 15.12
N VAL A 329 18.01 5.24 13.82
CA VAL A 329 16.71 5.71 13.31
C VAL A 329 15.57 4.85 13.88
N LYS A 330 15.71 3.51 13.86
CA LYS A 330 14.70 2.60 14.43
C LYS A 330 14.52 2.81 15.94
N GLU A 331 15.62 2.92 16.68
CA GLU A 331 15.59 3.21 18.13
C GLU A 331 14.87 4.52 18.44
N ASN A 332 15.18 5.60 17.70
CA ASN A 332 14.51 6.89 17.87
C ASN A 332 13.02 6.86 17.48
N LEU A 333 12.63 6.04 16.51
CA LEU A 333 11.22 5.86 16.14
C LEU A 333 10.43 5.07 17.19
N ASP A 334 11.05 4.04 17.79
CA ASP A 334 10.45 3.25 18.87
C ASP A 334 10.34 4.04 20.18
N ILE A 335 11.33 4.88 20.50
CA ILE A 335 11.34 5.72 21.71
C ILE A 335 10.33 6.85 21.61
N ASN A 336 10.24 7.52 20.46
CA ASN A 336 9.47 8.75 20.36
C ASN A 336 8.00 8.55 19.98
N ASN A 337 7.57 7.34 19.63
CA ASN A 337 6.18 7.06 19.23
C ASN A 337 5.68 8.16 18.27
N VAL A 338 6.56 8.59 17.34
CA VAL A 338 6.50 9.93 16.74
C VAL A 338 5.15 10.11 16.06
N ASN A 339 4.31 10.93 16.68
CA ASN A 339 3.19 11.54 16.02
C ASN A 339 3.76 12.39 14.90
N PHE A 340 3.75 11.85 13.68
CA PHE A 340 3.81 12.62 12.45
C PHE A 340 2.52 13.47 12.34
N ALA A 341 2.36 14.41 13.27
CA ALA A 341 1.53 15.58 13.07
C ALA A 341 2.31 16.46 12.10
N GLY A 342 1.73 16.67 10.92
CA GLY A 342 2.35 17.43 9.85
C GLY A 342 2.75 18.82 10.31
N SER A 343 3.93 19.24 9.89
CA SER A 343 4.27 20.65 9.77
C SER A 343 3.23 21.35 8.87
N ASN A 344 2.60 22.38 9.45
CA ASN A 344 1.76 23.42 8.85
C ASN A 344 0.43 23.00 8.20
N SER A 345 -0.57 22.84 9.05
CA SER A 345 -1.99 23.03 8.70
C SER A 345 -2.40 24.50 8.84
N SER A 346 -1.77 25.39 8.08
CA SER A 346 -2.17 26.78 7.93
C SER A 346 -1.60 27.33 6.63
N ASP A 347 -2.24 27.02 5.50
CA ASP A 347 -2.13 27.75 4.22
C ASP A 347 -3.18 27.22 3.22
N TYR A 348 -4.41 27.04 3.69
CA TYR A 348 -5.59 26.91 2.82
C TYR A 348 -6.71 27.75 3.42
N ASP A 349 -6.56 29.06 3.28
CA ASP A 349 -7.65 30.03 3.10
C ASP A 349 -7.05 31.43 3.04
N SER A 350 -6.55 31.81 1.86
CA SER A 350 -6.51 33.21 1.42
C SER A 350 -6.06 33.31 -0.03
N GLU A 351 -6.97 33.83 -0.85
CA GLU A 351 -6.76 34.71 -2.00
C GLU A 351 -6.86 34.14 -3.44
N GLU A 352 -7.97 34.59 -4.05
CA GLU A 352 -8.32 34.89 -5.45
C GLU A 352 -8.49 33.77 -6.50
#